data_AF-A0A960STY9-F1
#
_entry.id   AF-A0A960STY9-F1
#
_cell.length_a   1.000
_cell.length_b   1.000
_cell.length_c   1.000
_cell.angle_alpha   90.00
_cell.angle_beta   90.00
_cell.angle_gamma   90.00
#
_symmetry.space_group_name_H-M   'P 1'
#
loop_
_entity.id
_entity.type
_entity.pdbx_description
1 polymer ?
#
loop_
_entity_poly.entity_id
_entity_poly.type
_entity_poly.pdbx_seq_one_letter_code
_entity_poly.pdbx_strand_id
1 'polypeptide(L)'
;MTEADDFKVSQKKVRDSRFKSEVLGGHYFTCALTGYRLDTETTSIVQAARMRQHAVSGNDDPRNGLALTPDAHWMFDNGLWTAVPVGNDLLVQVATSRFTESSPSGRRLATLQGKPSHFHAHARLRPMIGCLAWHARKHRLL
;
A
#
# COMPACT_ATOMS: atom_id res chain seq x y z
N MET A 1 20.76 14.22 -23.89
CA MET A 1 20.59 13.64 -22.54
C MET A 1 21.94 13.72 -21.86
N THR A 2 22.05 14.40 -20.73
CA THR A 2 23.36 14.72 -20.13
C THR A 2 23.79 13.68 -19.11
N GLU A 3 25.09 13.57 -18.83
CA GLU A 3 25.66 12.69 -17.78
C GLU A 3 25.01 12.92 -16.40
N ALA A 4 24.61 14.18 -16.12
CA ALA A 4 23.89 14.56 -14.91
C ALA A 4 22.44 14.03 -14.87
N ASP A 5 21.80 13.85 -16.03
CA ASP A 5 20.47 13.25 -16.12
C ASP A 5 20.54 11.75 -15.83
N ASP A 6 21.53 11.06 -16.39
CA ASP A 6 21.74 9.63 -16.17
C ASP A 6 22.07 9.31 -14.70
N PHE A 7 22.89 10.16 -14.06
CA PHE A 7 23.20 10.01 -12.64
C PHE A 7 21.95 10.16 -11.75
N LYS A 8 21.09 11.14 -12.04
CA LYS A 8 19.81 11.34 -11.32
C LYS A 8 18.85 10.16 -11.53
N VAL A 9 18.76 9.62 -12.75
CA VAL A 9 17.92 8.45 -13.05
C VAL A 9 18.41 7.22 -12.28
N SER A 10 19.73 7.00 -12.23
CA SER A 10 20.34 5.90 -11.48
C SER A 10 20.04 6.00 -9.98
N GLN A 11 20.25 7.18 -9.37
CA GLN A 11 19.94 7.39 -7.96
C GLN A 11 18.46 7.18 -7.63
N LYS A 12 17.55 7.62 -8.51
CA LYS A 12 16.11 7.40 -8.34
C LYS A 12 15.76 5.91 -8.36
N LYS A 13 16.35 5.13 -9.27
CA LYS A 13 16.14 3.67 -9.34
C LYS A 13 16.62 2.97 -8.07
N VAL A 14 17.78 3.35 -7.54
CA VAL A 14 18.33 2.78 -6.30
C VAL A 14 17.42 3.07 -5.10
N ARG A 15 16.97 4.32 -4.95
CA ARG A 15 16.05 4.72 -3.88
C ARG A 15 14.71 3.98 -3.96
N ASP A 16 14.16 3.84 -5.16
CA ASP A 16 12.89 3.14 -5.36
C ASP A 16 13.01 1.64 -5.06
N SER A 17 14.12 1.01 -5.46
CA SER A 17 14.42 -0.38 -5.12
C SER A 17 14.53 -0.59 -3.61
N ARG A 18 15.27 0.29 -2.92
CA ARG A 18 15.42 0.23 -1.46
C ARG A 18 14.08 0.40 -0.74
N PHE A 19 13.29 1.39 -1.12
CA PHE A 19 11.94 1.61 -0.56
C PHE A 19 11.08 0.36 -0.73
N LYS A 20 11.05 -0.23 -1.92
CA LYS A 20 10.28 -1.45 -2.19
C LYS A 20 10.69 -2.58 -1.27
N SER A 21 11.99 -2.88 -1.20
CA SER A 21 12.51 -3.96 -0.36
C SER A 21 12.21 -3.74 1.13
N GLU A 22 12.37 -2.52 1.64
CA GLU A 22 12.08 -2.19 3.04
C GLU A 22 10.58 -2.29 3.37
N VAL A 23 9.70 -1.85 2.47
CA VAL A 23 8.25 -2.00 2.64
C VAL A 23 7.86 -3.47 2.63
N LEU A 24 8.26 -4.22 1.61
CA LEU A 24 7.88 -5.63 1.46
C LEU A 24 8.38 -6.49 2.62
N GLY A 25 9.67 -6.36 2.97
CA GLY A 25 10.25 -7.06 4.11
C GLY A 25 9.65 -6.60 5.45
N GLY A 26 9.37 -5.31 5.60
CA GLY A 26 8.77 -4.73 6.79
C GLY A 26 7.34 -5.23 7.07
N HIS A 27 6.56 -5.48 6.02
CA HIS A 27 5.23 -6.12 6.08
C HIS A 27 5.28 -7.66 6.02
N TYR A 28 6.48 -8.25 6.07
CA TYR A 28 6.70 -9.69 6.00
C TYR A 28 6.01 -10.33 4.78
N PHE A 29 6.13 -9.66 3.62
CA PHE A 29 5.59 -10.08 2.32
C PHE A 29 4.08 -10.40 2.36
N THR A 30 3.34 -9.76 3.25
CA THR A 30 1.92 -10.05 3.49
C THR A 30 1.06 -8.84 3.10
N CYS A 31 -0.02 -9.07 2.35
CA CYS A 31 -0.92 -8.02 1.91
C CYS A 31 -1.61 -7.34 3.10
N ALA A 32 -1.41 -6.04 3.26
CA ALA A 32 -1.96 -5.27 4.36
C ALA A 32 -3.50 -5.15 4.34
N LEU A 33 -4.12 -5.37 3.17
CA LEU A 33 -5.59 -5.36 3.05
C LEU A 33 -6.19 -6.73 3.38
N THR A 34 -5.61 -7.81 2.86
CA THR A 34 -6.28 -9.13 2.82
C THR A 34 -5.58 -10.22 3.64
N GLY A 35 -4.35 -9.97 4.10
CA GLY A 35 -3.49 -10.98 4.69
C GLY A 35 -2.96 -12.02 3.70
N TYR A 36 -3.29 -11.90 2.41
CA TYR A 36 -2.79 -12.84 1.42
C TYR A 36 -1.28 -12.70 1.24
N ARG A 37 -0.62 -13.85 1.23
CA ARG A 37 0.80 -14.00 0.98
C ARG A 37 0.98 -15.20 0.07
N LEU A 38 1.77 -15.01 -0.98
CA LEU A 38 2.19 -16.06 -1.90
C LEU A 38 3.59 -15.70 -2.35
N ASP A 39 4.54 -16.53 -1.96
CA ASP A 39 5.93 -16.39 -2.34
C ASP A 39 6.32 -17.57 -3.23
N THR A 40 7.10 -17.27 -4.26
CA THR A 40 7.85 -18.25 -5.05
C THR A 40 9.29 -18.28 -4.53
N GLU A 41 10.15 -19.09 -5.16
CA GLU A 41 11.57 -19.12 -4.82
C GLU A 41 12.27 -17.76 -4.98
N THR A 42 11.76 -16.90 -5.87
CA THR A 42 12.45 -15.66 -6.27
C THR A 42 11.61 -14.40 -6.12
N THR A 43 10.28 -14.51 -6.02
CA THR A 43 9.37 -13.37 -6.05
C THR A 43 8.19 -13.55 -5.11
N SER A 44 7.57 -12.44 -4.70
CA SER A 44 6.34 -12.42 -3.91
C SER A 44 5.21 -11.77 -4.70
N ILE A 45 3.96 -12.18 -4.43
CA ILE A 45 2.79 -11.59 -5.08
C ILE A 45 2.57 -10.12 -4.68
N VAL A 46 3.07 -9.70 -3.52
CA VAL A 46 2.85 -8.34 -3.03
C VAL A 46 3.81 -7.31 -3.65
N GLN A 47 3.32 -6.10 -3.80
CA GLN A 47 4.03 -4.93 -4.30
C GLN A 47 4.00 -3.82 -3.24
N ALA A 48 5.03 -2.97 -3.24
CA ALA A 48 5.05 -1.80 -2.37
C ALA A 48 4.20 -0.67 -2.98
N ALA A 49 3.08 -0.38 -2.34
CA ALA A 49 2.18 0.72 -2.68
C ALA A 49 2.54 1.96 -1.87
N ARG A 50 2.67 3.12 -2.52
CA ARG A 50 2.96 4.40 -1.84
C ARG A 50 1.67 5.12 -1.48
N MET A 51 1.53 5.50 -0.21
CA MET A 51 0.38 6.30 0.24
C MET A 51 0.47 7.75 -0.24
N ARG A 52 1.66 8.35 -0.15
CA ARG A 52 1.98 9.66 -0.73
C ARG A 52 2.95 9.49 -1.88
N GLN A 53 2.57 9.95 -3.06
CA GLN A 53 3.44 9.86 -4.25
C GLN A 53 4.75 10.63 -4.04
N HIS A 54 5.84 10.05 -4.55
CA HIS A 54 7.20 10.56 -4.36
C HIS A 54 7.40 11.95 -4.95
N ALA A 55 6.81 12.23 -6.12
CA ALA A 55 6.85 13.53 -6.79
C ALA A 55 6.35 14.71 -5.95
N VAL A 56 5.56 14.43 -4.90
CA VAL A 56 4.94 15.44 -4.02
C VAL A 56 5.63 15.52 -2.64
N SER A 57 6.39 14.50 -2.24
CA SER A 57 6.88 14.41 -0.84
C SER A 57 8.39 14.16 -0.68
N GLY A 58 9.08 13.61 -1.70
CA GLY A 58 10.46 13.14 -1.56
C GLY A 58 10.67 12.06 -0.49
N ASN A 59 9.57 11.51 0.07
CA ASN A 59 9.60 10.68 1.25
C ASN A 59 9.84 9.20 0.89
N ASP A 60 11.05 8.73 1.20
CA ASP A 60 11.44 7.32 1.10
C ASP A 60 11.41 6.60 2.45
N ASP A 61 10.80 7.18 3.48
CA ASP A 61 10.49 6.45 4.71
C ASP A 61 9.59 5.26 4.36
N PRO A 62 9.98 4.00 4.68
CA PRO A 62 9.18 2.82 4.37
C PRO A 62 7.79 2.86 5.03
N ARG A 63 7.60 3.63 6.11
CA ARG A 63 6.27 3.86 6.71
C ARG A 63 5.32 4.62 5.78
N ASN A 64 5.79 5.20 4.67
CA ASN A 64 4.96 5.72 3.57
C ASN A 64 4.44 4.61 2.62
N GLY A 65 4.71 3.34 2.93
CA GLY A 65 4.34 2.20 2.09
C GLY A 65 3.49 1.14 2.78
N LEU A 66 2.69 0.46 1.96
CA LEU A 66 1.98 -0.78 2.29
C LEU A 66 2.44 -1.88 1.34
N ALA A 67 2.58 -3.12 1.83
CA ALA A 67 2.68 -4.27 0.93
C ALA A 67 1.27 -4.72 0.54
N LEU A 68 0.96 -4.73 -0.75
CA LEU A 68 -0.37 -5.02 -1.28
C LEU A 68 -0.29 -5.99 -2.46
N THR A 69 -1.25 -6.89 -2.59
CA THR A 69 -1.42 -7.67 -3.83
C THR A 69 -1.77 -6.74 -5.00
N PRO A 70 -1.54 -7.12 -6.27
CA PRO A 70 -1.68 -6.21 -7.40
C PRO A 70 -3.09 -5.63 -7.54
N ASP A 71 -4.11 -6.42 -7.23
CA ASP A 71 -5.51 -6.00 -7.18
C ASP A 71 -5.75 -4.98 -6.05
N ALA A 72 -5.31 -5.29 -4.82
CA ALA A 72 -5.45 -4.40 -3.67
C ALA A 72 -4.71 -3.07 -3.88
N HIS A 73 -3.54 -3.12 -4.51
CA HIS A 73 -2.73 -1.96 -4.89
C HIS A 73 -3.46 -1.10 -5.91
N TRP A 74 -3.98 -1.69 -6.98
CA TRP A 74 -4.76 -0.95 -7.98
C TRP A 74 -5.99 -0.29 -7.36
N MET A 75 -6.73 -1.00 -6.51
CA MET A 75 -7.90 -0.44 -5.81
C MET A 75 -7.50 0.70 -4.86
N PHE A 76 -6.34 0.61 -4.22
CA PHE A 76 -5.81 1.63 -3.33
C PHE A 76 -5.47 2.91 -4.11
N ASP A 77 -4.71 2.79 -5.20
CA ASP A 77 -4.30 3.92 -6.05
C ASP A 77 -5.49 4.65 -6.70
N ASN A 78 -6.58 3.92 -6.98
CA ASN A 78 -7.83 4.50 -7.48
C ASN A 78 -8.68 5.16 -6.37
N GLY A 79 -8.27 5.06 -5.11
CA GLY A 79 -9.00 5.60 -3.96
C GLY A 79 -10.29 4.85 -3.68
N LEU A 80 -10.35 3.55 -3.97
CA LEU A 80 -11.50 2.71 -3.65
C LEU A 80 -11.48 2.28 -2.19
N TRP A 81 -10.32 2.31 -1.54
CA TRP A 81 -10.19 2.05 -0.11
C TRP A 81 -8.97 2.74 0.49
N THR A 82 -8.95 2.84 1.82
CA THR A 82 -7.80 3.23 2.63
C THR A 82 -7.90 2.59 4.02
N ALA A 83 -6.93 2.83 4.90
CA ALA A 83 -7.01 2.44 6.30
C ALA A 83 -7.10 3.68 7.20
N VAL A 84 -7.98 3.64 8.20
CA VAL A 84 -8.23 4.73 9.13
C VAL A 84 -7.98 4.27 10.57
N PRO A 85 -7.33 5.09 11.43
CA PRO A 85 -7.13 4.73 12.82
C PRO A 85 -8.45 4.75 13.59
N VAL A 86 -8.72 3.67 14.32
CA VAL A 86 -9.85 3.55 15.25
C VAL A 86 -9.34 2.90 16.54
N GLY A 87 -9.23 3.69 17.60
CA GLY A 87 -8.55 3.26 18.82
C GLY A 87 -7.09 2.89 18.53
N ASN A 88 -6.72 1.64 18.84
CA ASN A 88 -5.38 1.11 18.59
C ASN A 88 -5.26 0.35 17.26
N ASP A 89 -6.37 0.25 16.50
CA ASP A 89 -6.45 -0.52 15.27
C ASP A 89 -6.48 0.38 14.03
N LEU A 90 -6.17 -0.22 12.88
CA LEU A 90 -6.38 0.36 11.56
C LEU A 90 -7.53 -0.36 10.87
N LEU A 91 -8.66 0.31 10.69
CA LEU A 91 -9.82 -0.27 10.01
C LEU A 91 -9.84 0.14 8.54
N VAL A 92 -10.28 -0.77 7.68
CA VAL A 92 -10.40 -0.54 6.25
C VAL A 92 -11.64 0.33 5.99
N GLN A 93 -11.44 1.46 5.32
CA GLN A 93 -12.50 2.35 4.84
C GLN A 93 -12.61 2.21 3.32
N VAL A 94 -13.80 1.88 2.83
CA VAL A 94 -14.11 1.57 1.43
C VAL A 94 -15.07 2.61 0.86
N ALA A 95 -14.82 3.08 -0.36
CA ALA A 95 -15.74 3.96 -1.09
C ALA A 95 -16.87 3.18 -1.76
N THR A 96 -17.76 2.58 -0.97
CA THR A 96 -18.82 1.68 -1.46
C THR A 96 -19.75 2.31 -2.50
N SER A 97 -19.87 3.65 -2.54
CA SER A 97 -20.67 4.38 -3.53
C SER A 97 -19.95 4.67 -4.85
N ARG A 98 -18.66 4.32 -4.99
CA ARG A 98 -17.83 4.69 -6.16
C ARG A 98 -17.61 3.56 -7.15
N PHE A 99 -18.13 2.38 -6.88
CA PHE A 99 -17.95 1.22 -7.76
C PHE A 99 -19.13 0.25 -7.63
N THR A 100 -19.27 -0.60 -8.64
CA THR A 100 -20.05 -1.84 -8.56
C THR A 100 -19.09 -3.01 -8.59
N GLU A 101 -19.41 -4.10 -7.90
CA GLU A 101 -18.56 -5.28 -7.85
C GLU A 101 -19.35 -6.57 -8.02
N SER A 102 -18.72 -7.56 -8.66
CA SER A 102 -19.21 -8.92 -8.76
C SER A 102 -18.04 -9.87 -8.58
N SER A 103 -18.17 -10.82 -7.66
CA SER A 103 -17.16 -11.85 -7.42
C SER A 103 -17.84 -13.08 -6.82
N PRO A 104 -18.40 -13.98 -7.66
CA PRO A 104 -19.16 -15.13 -7.18
C PRO A 104 -18.35 -16.06 -6.27
N SER A 105 -17.06 -16.22 -6.56
CA SER A 105 -16.15 -17.13 -5.83
C SER A 105 -14.94 -16.41 -5.24
N GLY A 106 -14.87 -15.08 -5.35
CA GLY A 106 -13.70 -14.31 -4.96
C GLY A 106 -14.00 -13.30 -3.86
N ARG A 107 -12.94 -12.62 -3.42
CA ARG A 107 -13.05 -11.56 -2.40
C ARG A 107 -13.68 -10.31 -3.02
N ARG A 108 -14.56 -9.70 -2.25
CA ARG A 108 -15.25 -8.45 -2.57
C ARG A 108 -14.72 -7.32 -1.70
N LEU A 109 -14.41 -6.18 -2.30
CA LEU A 109 -13.85 -5.04 -1.59
C LEU A 109 -14.87 -4.47 -0.59
N ALA A 110 -16.15 -4.38 -0.96
CA ALA A 110 -17.16 -3.80 -0.07
C ALA A 110 -17.30 -4.61 1.24
N THR A 111 -17.03 -5.92 1.20
CA THR A 111 -17.07 -6.78 2.38
C THR A 111 -15.90 -6.56 3.36
N LEU A 112 -14.91 -5.74 2.98
CA LEU A 112 -13.79 -5.36 3.83
C LEU A 112 -14.04 -4.07 4.62
N GLN A 113 -15.13 -3.34 4.35
CA GLN A 113 -15.49 -2.14 5.11
C GLN A 113 -15.51 -2.43 6.62
N GLY A 114 -14.80 -1.60 7.39
CA GLY A 114 -14.71 -1.68 8.84
C GLY A 114 -13.90 -2.86 9.38
N LYS A 115 -13.38 -3.75 8.51
CA LYS A 115 -12.50 -4.84 8.97
C LYS A 115 -11.11 -4.30 9.32
N PRO A 116 -10.40 -4.92 10.27
CA PRO A 116 -9.02 -4.58 10.53
C PRO A 116 -8.14 -4.79 9.29
N SER A 117 -7.23 -3.85 9.04
CA SER A 117 -6.10 -4.07 8.16
C SER A 117 -5.24 -5.20 8.73
N HIS A 118 -4.73 -6.05 7.87
CA HIS A 118 -3.97 -7.21 8.27
C HIS A 118 -2.48 -6.87 8.40
N PHE A 119 -1.87 -7.27 9.52
CA PHE A 119 -0.41 -7.24 9.67
C PHE A 119 0.05 -8.57 10.23
N HIS A 120 0.98 -9.21 9.52
CA HIS A 120 1.55 -10.48 9.96
C HIS A 120 2.23 -10.31 11.34
N ALA A 121 2.24 -11.35 12.17
CA ALA A 121 2.83 -11.30 13.52
C ALA A 121 4.33 -10.90 13.51
N HIS A 122 5.05 -11.26 12.44
CA HIS A 122 6.45 -10.89 12.22
C HIS A 122 6.66 -9.57 11.45
N ALA A 123 5.58 -8.87 11.07
CA ALA A 123 5.70 -7.57 10.41
C ALA A 123 6.25 -6.53 11.38
N ARG A 124 7.39 -5.94 11.05
CA ARG A 124 8.11 -4.94 11.85
C ARG A 124 7.75 -3.51 11.48
N LEU A 125 7.01 -3.33 10.39
CA LEU A 125 6.60 -2.04 9.88
C LEU A 125 5.11 -1.81 10.13
N ARG A 126 4.76 -0.57 10.49
CA ARG A 126 3.39 -0.06 10.48
C ARG A 126 3.34 1.22 9.66
N PRO A 127 2.26 1.44 8.90
CA PRO A 127 2.14 2.65 8.07
C PRO A 127 2.06 3.89 8.94
N MET A 128 2.63 5.00 8.47
CA MET A 128 2.51 6.28 9.13
C MET A 128 1.10 6.83 8.96
N ILE A 129 0.42 7.08 10.09
CA ILE A 129 -0.97 7.58 10.11
C ILE A 129 -1.13 8.86 9.29
N GLY A 130 -0.17 9.78 9.34
CA GLY A 130 -0.19 11.00 8.53
C GLY A 130 -0.23 10.75 7.02
N CYS A 131 0.40 9.67 6.54
CA CYS A 131 0.34 9.28 5.13
C CYS A 131 -1.01 8.65 4.75
N LEU A 132 -1.58 7.80 5.60
CA LEU A 132 -2.93 7.26 5.41
C LEU A 132 -3.97 8.39 5.38
N ALA A 133 -3.89 9.32 6.33
CA ALA A 133 -4.79 10.47 6.38
C ALA A 133 -4.66 11.37 5.14
N TRP A 134 -3.44 11.54 4.60
CA TRP A 134 -3.24 12.25 3.34
C TRP A 134 -3.91 11.52 2.17
N HIS A 135 -3.72 10.20 2.07
CA HIS A 135 -4.34 9.38 1.01
C HIS A 135 -5.87 9.48 1.08
N ALA A 136 -6.43 9.33 2.27
CA ALA A 136 -7.86 9.45 2.52
C ALA A 136 -8.41 10.81 2.07
N ARG A 137 -7.75 11.92 2.43
CA ARG A 137 -8.14 13.27 1.98
C ARG A 137 -8.01 13.46 0.47
N LYS A 138 -6.90 13.00 -0.13
CA LYS A 138 -6.68 13.09 -1.58
C LYS A 138 -7.82 12.43 -2.36
N HIS A 139 -8.30 11.28 -1.89
CA HIS A 139 -9.34 10.49 -2.55
C HIS A 139 -10.76 10.76 -2.02
N ARG A 140 -10.95 11.70 -1.09
CA ARG A 140 -12.25 12.05 -0.47
C ARG A 140 -12.94 10.84 0.18
N LEU A 141 -12.16 10.07 0.94
CA LEU A 141 -12.61 8.91 1.73
C LEU A 141 -12.96 9.27 3.18
N LEU A 142 -12.72 10.52 3.56
CA LEU A 142 -13.03 11.16 4.85
C LEU A 142 -13.71 12.50 4.58
#